data_AF-A0A968Y5U7-F1
#
_entry.id   AF-A0A968Y5U7-F1
#
_cell.length_a   1.000
_cell.length_b   1.000
_cell.length_c   1.000
_cell.angle_alpha   90.00
_cell.angle_beta   90.00
_cell.angle_gamma   90.00
#
_symmetry.space_group_name_H-M   'P 1'
#
loop_
_entity.id
_entity.type
_entity.pdbx_description
1 polymer ?
#
loop_
_entity_poly.entity_id
_entity_poly.type
_entity_poly.pdbx_seq_one_letter_code
_entity_poly.pdbx_strand_id
1 'polypeptide(L)'
;MKLKLLSLALPAILALGAAGSAAAVETASQVSTQQDLTEKPAPAPGAIAQNTAEQTNIRVYERASPAVVTVDTDKSNGSGTIISPDGMVLTNAHVVAGGGTVNVILSDGRKLPADVVGFGTDGLDLAVVKIRGQNNLPTIPLAPPGSVKVGQQAFAIGNPFGQFQNTFTIGIVSRIDQQRGLIQTDAAINPGNSGGPLLNSSGELIGVNTSIFTRGRGGGSIGIGFAIAVDRVPAFLTEVREGRAPRVAQARSPFGSKPPEKLALNGPAVRGKLTSQSSVLPSDNSFFDLYSFEGRAGQQIAIEMKSQELDPYLILLGPNQLEIAQDDDGAGGNNARITVRLPADGTYTLLANSSQARQSGSYTLELKASAPSRPSRAILQEEGALVAGGPVLPSDNSLYREYTFEGRSGQSVTISLESTDFDPYVALFGPNGRLVAENDDASETSKNASLTVTLPATGRYRVIVNAYDASGRGRYNLTVR
;
A
#
# COMPACT_ATOMS: atom_id res chain seq x y z
N MET A 1 -19.44 2.74 3.19
CA MET A 1 -20.77 3.19 3.65
C MET A 1 -21.76 2.81 2.55
N LYS A 2 -22.55 1.74 2.76
CA LYS A 2 -23.49 1.19 1.77
C LYS A 2 -24.85 1.87 1.94
N LEU A 3 -25.42 2.44 0.87
CA LEU A 3 -26.85 2.58 0.55
C LEU A 3 -26.97 3.61 -0.60
N LYS A 4 -26.91 3.21 -1.87
CA LYS A 4 -27.10 4.13 -3.02
C LYS A 4 -28.43 3.99 -3.78
N LEU A 5 -29.22 2.94 -3.60
CA LEU A 5 -30.54 2.85 -4.26
C LEU A 5 -31.62 2.18 -3.39
N LEU A 6 -32.40 2.98 -2.66
CA LEU A 6 -33.73 2.58 -2.18
C LEU A 6 -34.68 3.80 -2.17
N SER A 7 -35.53 3.89 -3.19
CA SER A 7 -36.98 4.20 -3.10
C SER A 7 -37.51 4.80 -4.41
N LEU A 8 -38.51 4.13 -4.99
CA LEU A 8 -39.38 4.64 -6.05
C LEU A 8 -40.82 4.50 -5.53
N ALA A 9 -41.42 5.60 -5.09
CA ALA A 9 -42.86 5.72 -4.86
C ALA A 9 -43.32 7.18 -5.06
N LEU A 10 -44.40 7.37 -5.81
CA LEU A 10 -44.98 8.65 -6.26
C LEU A 10 -45.71 9.45 -5.13
N PRO A 11 -46.06 10.74 -5.35
CA PRO A 11 -46.28 11.74 -4.30
C PRO A 11 -47.74 11.97 -3.89
N ALA A 12 -47.94 12.59 -2.72
CA ALA A 12 -49.14 13.33 -2.37
C ALA A 12 -48.79 14.70 -1.76
N ILE A 13 -49.53 15.71 -2.21
CA ILE A 13 -49.42 17.16 -1.97
C ILE A 13 -50.04 17.55 -0.62
N LEU A 14 -49.48 18.53 0.13
CA LEU A 14 -50.19 19.75 0.62
C LEU A 14 -49.31 20.73 1.43
N ALA A 15 -49.19 21.93 0.85
CA ALA A 15 -49.18 23.32 1.33
C ALA A 15 -49.00 23.78 2.83
N LEU A 16 -48.19 24.85 2.91
CA LEU A 16 -48.30 26.14 3.64
C LEU A 16 -48.14 26.25 5.17
N GLY A 17 -47.30 27.22 5.57
CA GLY A 17 -47.36 27.90 6.87
C GLY A 17 -46.14 28.79 7.15
N ALA A 18 -46.32 30.11 7.08
CA ALA A 18 -45.31 31.16 7.20
C ALA A 18 -45.18 31.74 8.63
N ALA A 19 -44.27 32.73 8.75
CA ALA A 19 -44.00 33.67 9.85
C ALA A 19 -42.92 33.21 10.85
N GLY A 20 -41.94 34.01 11.26
CA GLY A 20 -41.68 35.43 11.07
C GLY A 20 -41.10 36.01 12.36
N SER A 21 -40.10 36.89 12.23
CA SER A 21 -39.79 38.06 13.08
C SER A 21 -38.34 38.17 13.56
N ALA A 22 -37.82 39.38 13.36
CA ALA A 22 -36.52 39.91 13.67
C ALA A 22 -36.54 40.73 14.98
N ALA A 23 -35.37 40.93 15.59
CA ALA A 23 -34.96 42.05 16.45
C ALA A 23 -33.57 41.72 17.02
N ALA A 24 -32.64 42.62 17.30
CA ALA A 24 -32.45 44.04 17.05
C ALA A 24 -30.94 44.31 17.30
N VAL A 25 -30.42 45.35 16.65
CA VAL A 25 -29.03 45.81 16.75
C VAL A 25 -28.90 46.75 17.95
N GLU A 26 -27.88 46.56 18.78
CA GLU A 26 -27.46 47.53 19.79
C GLU A 26 -26.01 47.95 19.54
N THR A 27 -25.85 49.21 19.15
CA THR A 27 -24.59 49.93 18.99
C THR A 27 -24.08 50.43 20.34
N ALA A 28 -22.86 50.04 20.71
CA ALA A 28 -22.11 50.68 21.79
C ALA A 28 -20.78 51.22 21.24
N SER A 29 -20.66 52.55 21.25
CA SER A 29 -19.45 53.30 20.91
C SER A 29 -18.39 53.09 22.00
N GLN A 30 -17.18 52.65 21.62
CA GLN A 30 -15.99 52.79 22.47
C GLN A 30 -14.82 53.43 21.72
N VAL A 31 -14.43 54.55 22.31
CA VAL A 31 -13.23 55.39 22.19
C VAL A 31 -12.01 54.68 21.60
N SER A 32 -11.45 55.27 20.54
CA SER A 32 -10.17 54.92 19.95
C SER A 32 -9.00 55.42 20.80
N THR A 33 -8.34 54.54 21.55
CA THR A 33 -6.94 54.74 21.93
C THR A 33 -6.06 54.20 20.81
N GLN A 34 -5.38 55.08 20.07
CA GLN A 34 -4.30 54.69 19.17
C GLN A 34 -3.18 54.05 20.00
N GLN A 35 -3.14 52.72 20.05
CA GLN A 35 -1.97 51.98 20.45
C GLN A 35 -1.03 51.90 19.26
N ASP A 36 0.17 52.43 19.47
CA ASP A 36 1.34 52.37 18.62
C ASP A 36 1.62 50.92 18.16
N LEU A 37 1.56 50.66 16.84
CA LEU A 37 1.62 49.32 16.24
C LEU A 37 3.04 48.88 15.85
N THR A 38 4.09 49.42 16.47
CA THR A 38 5.48 49.07 16.10
C THR A 38 6.14 47.98 16.96
N GLU A 39 5.45 47.40 17.94
CA GLU A 39 6.01 46.25 18.68
C GLU A 39 5.55 44.92 18.06
N LYS A 40 6.48 44.26 17.36
CA LYS A 40 6.36 42.83 17.00
C LYS A 40 6.03 42.07 18.29
N PRO A 41 4.91 41.34 18.39
CA PRO A 41 4.58 40.58 19.59
C PRO A 41 5.78 39.70 19.94
N ALA A 42 6.25 39.82 21.19
CA ALA A 42 7.23 38.87 21.72
C ALA A 42 6.69 37.46 21.48
N PRO A 43 7.52 36.49 21.02
CA PRO A 43 7.06 35.13 20.85
C PRO A 43 6.44 34.68 22.17
N ALA A 44 5.19 34.23 22.10
CA ALA A 44 4.49 33.70 23.26
C ALA A 44 5.39 32.64 23.93
N PRO A 45 5.46 32.57 25.26
CA PRO A 45 6.22 31.53 25.94
C PRO A 45 5.78 30.17 25.38
N GLY A 46 6.70 29.46 24.74
CA GLY A 46 6.42 28.13 24.21
C GLY A 46 5.93 27.22 25.34
N ALA A 47 5.03 26.29 25.02
CA ALA A 47 4.59 25.27 25.98
C ALA A 47 5.84 24.55 26.52
N ILE A 48 6.02 24.58 27.84
CA ILE A 48 7.20 23.98 28.50
C ILE A 48 7.01 22.47 28.54
N ALA A 49 8.06 21.70 28.25
CA ALA A 49 8.08 20.26 28.43
C ALA A 49 7.78 19.89 29.90
N GLN A 50 6.77 19.06 30.11
CA GLN A 50 6.18 18.82 31.43
C GLN A 50 6.96 17.79 32.25
N ASN A 51 7.75 16.91 31.60
CA ASN A 51 8.52 15.86 32.26
C ASN A 51 9.80 15.45 31.51
N THR A 52 10.63 14.62 32.14
CA THR A 52 11.91 14.15 31.59
C THR A 52 11.76 13.36 30.28
N ALA A 53 10.65 12.63 30.10
CA ALA A 53 10.42 11.88 28.87
C ALA A 53 10.14 12.83 27.69
N GLU A 54 9.31 13.85 27.89
CA GLU A 54 9.07 14.89 26.88
C GLU A 54 10.35 15.66 26.55
N GLN A 55 11.16 16.00 27.55
CA GLN A 55 12.47 16.64 27.33
C GLN A 55 13.43 15.75 26.53
N THR A 56 13.36 14.43 26.72
CA THR A 56 14.13 13.47 25.93
C THR A 56 13.64 13.45 24.49
N ASN A 57 12.33 13.40 24.28
CA ASN A 57 11.71 13.41 22.95
C ASN A 57 12.12 14.66 22.15
N ILE A 58 11.99 15.84 22.76
CA ILE A 58 12.35 17.12 22.15
C ILE A 58 13.84 17.14 21.79
N ARG A 59 14.72 16.76 22.72
CA ARG A 59 16.17 16.73 22.49
C ARG A 59 16.56 15.79 21.36
N VAL A 60 15.97 14.58 21.32
CA VAL A 60 16.24 13.61 20.26
C VAL A 60 15.79 14.18 18.91
N TYR A 61 14.58 14.74 18.84
CA TYR A 61 14.06 15.34 17.61
C TYR A 61 14.90 16.52 17.13
N GLU A 62 15.20 17.50 17.99
CA GLU A 62 15.98 18.69 17.63
C GLU A 62 17.40 18.33 17.17
N ARG A 63 18.02 17.33 17.80
CA ARG A 63 19.36 16.88 17.42
C ARG A 63 19.38 16.11 16.11
N ALA A 64 18.38 15.26 15.88
CA ALA A 64 18.41 14.29 14.79
C ALA A 64 17.73 14.80 13.51
N SER A 65 16.60 15.51 13.61
CA SER A 65 15.81 15.93 12.44
C SER A 65 16.58 16.72 11.38
N PRO A 66 17.60 17.55 11.70
CA PRO A 66 18.40 18.21 10.66
C PRO A 66 19.17 17.25 9.74
N ALA A 67 19.48 16.05 10.24
CA ALA A 67 20.21 15.01 9.52
C ALA A 67 19.28 13.95 8.90
N VAL A 68 17.95 14.12 8.97
CA VAL A 68 16.98 13.26 8.31
C VAL A 68 16.50 13.95 7.04
N VAL A 69 16.52 13.20 5.95
CA VAL A 69 16.26 13.73 4.62
C VAL A 69 15.14 12.95 3.96
N THR A 70 14.45 13.58 3.01
CA THR A 70 13.61 12.86 2.06
C THR A 70 14.47 12.39 0.89
N VAL A 71 14.38 11.12 0.55
CA VAL A 71 14.98 10.54 -0.64
C VAL A 71 13.89 10.42 -1.69
N ASP A 72 14.04 11.17 -2.76
CA ASP A 72 13.03 11.36 -3.80
C ASP A 72 13.57 10.87 -5.15
N THR A 73 12.83 9.98 -5.78
CA THR A 73 13.11 9.45 -7.12
C THR A 73 11.87 9.60 -7.99
N ASP A 74 12.00 9.49 -9.31
CA ASP A 74 10.87 9.59 -10.23
C ASP A 74 9.77 8.53 -10.00
N LYS A 75 10.08 7.45 -9.26
CA LYS A 75 9.21 6.27 -9.07
C LYS A 75 8.86 5.97 -7.61
N SER A 76 9.56 6.57 -6.66
CA SER A 76 9.47 6.22 -5.25
C SER A 76 9.95 7.38 -4.37
N ASN A 77 9.35 7.49 -3.19
CA ASN A 77 9.74 8.43 -2.16
C ASN A 77 9.96 7.68 -0.84
N GLY A 78 10.99 8.07 -0.11
CA GLY A 78 11.30 7.55 1.21
C GLY A 78 12.09 8.54 2.02
N SER A 79 12.72 8.03 3.07
CA SER A 79 13.55 8.80 3.99
C SER A 79 15.00 8.34 3.94
N GLY A 80 15.90 9.12 4.52
CA GLY A 80 17.32 8.80 4.63
C GLY A 80 17.96 9.44 5.85
N THR A 81 19.11 8.91 6.24
CA THR A 81 19.91 9.38 7.38
C THR A 81 21.26 9.87 6.88
N ILE A 82 21.60 11.15 7.09
CA ILE A 82 22.95 11.65 6.81
C ILE A 82 23.90 11.06 7.86
N ILE A 83 24.87 10.27 7.42
CA ILE A 83 25.83 9.55 8.28
C ILE A 83 27.26 10.08 8.16
N SER A 84 27.50 11.05 7.28
CA SER A 84 28.79 11.73 7.16
C SER A 84 28.62 13.20 6.74
N PRO A 85 29.48 14.13 7.20
CA PRO A 85 29.33 15.56 6.88
C PRO A 85 29.47 15.87 5.39
N ASP A 86 30.15 15.00 4.65
CA ASP A 86 30.31 15.08 3.21
C ASP A 86 29.09 14.54 2.42
N GLY A 87 28.00 14.19 3.09
CA GLY A 87 26.72 13.89 2.45
C GLY A 87 26.54 12.44 2.03
N MET A 88 27.15 11.47 2.71
CA MET A 88 26.67 10.09 2.61
C MET A 88 25.36 9.96 3.38
N VAL A 89 24.35 9.43 2.69
CA VAL A 89 23.01 9.20 3.23
C VAL A 89 22.72 7.70 3.17
N LEU A 90 22.42 7.11 4.32
CA LEU A 90 21.93 5.74 4.44
C LEU A 90 20.42 5.73 4.18
N THR A 91 19.95 4.80 3.36
CA THR A 91 18.52 4.59 3.06
C THR A 91 18.28 3.11 2.74
N ASN A 92 17.05 2.72 2.38
CA ASN A 92 16.78 1.38 1.90
C ASN A 92 17.09 1.23 0.40
N ALA A 93 17.46 0.02 -0.01
CA ALA A 93 17.70 -0.29 -1.41
C ALA A 93 16.42 -0.10 -2.24
N HIS A 94 15.26 -0.56 -1.76
CA HIS A 94 14.00 -0.48 -2.50
C HIS A 94 13.55 0.96 -2.80
N VAL A 95 13.96 1.94 -1.98
CA VAL A 95 13.65 3.37 -2.21
C VAL A 95 14.38 3.89 -3.45
N VAL A 96 15.57 3.38 -3.75
CA VAL A 96 16.44 3.87 -4.84
C VAL A 96 16.70 2.84 -5.95
N ALA A 97 16.09 1.65 -5.85
CA ALA A 97 16.32 0.53 -6.76
C ALA A 97 15.78 0.75 -8.18
N GLY A 98 14.77 1.62 -8.34
CA GLY A 98 14.08 1.85 -9.62
C GLY A 98 14.92 2.50 -10.72
N GLY A 99 16.16 2.92 -10.40
CA GLY A 99 17.10 3.60 -11.29
C GLY A 99 16.62 4.98 -11.73
N GLY A 100 17.54 5.94 -11.88
CA GLY A 100 17.24 7.31 -12.33
C GLY A 100 17.99 8.39 -11.56
N THR A 101 17.47 9.61 -11.60
CA THR A 101 18.00 10.75 -10.83
C THR A 101 17.50 10.62 -9.39
N VAL A 102 18.42 10.49 -8.43
CA VAL A 102 18.07 10.57 -7.00
C VAL A 102 18.21 12.02 -6.56
N ASN A 103 17.15 12.55 -5.98
CA ASN A 103 17.18 13.84 -5.30
C ASN A 103 17.06 13.63 -3.80
N VAL A 104 17.86 14.37 -3.04
CA VAL A 104 17.79 14.41 -1.59
C VAL A 104 17.24 15.78 -1.19
N ILE A 105 16.15 15.80 -0.44
CA ILE A 105 15.55 17.02 0.10
C ILE A 105 15.95 17.10 1.58
N LEU A 106 16.74 18.12 1.92
CA LEU A 106 17.22 18.36 3.28
C LEU A 106 16.09 18.88 4.17
N SER A 107 16.31 18.87 5.49
CA SER A 107 15.36 19.40 6.47
C SER A 107 15.09 20.90 6.31
N ASP A 108 16.01 21.64 5.68
CA ASP A 108 15.89 23.06 5.34
C ASP A 108 15.17 23.32 4.00
N GLY A 109 14.70 22.26 3.33
CA GLY A 109 13.98 22.32 2.06
C GLY A 109 14.86 22.33 0.81
N ARG A 110 16.20 22.41 0.93
CA ARG A 110 17.08 22.33 -0.25
C ARG A 110 16.96 20.96 -0.92
N LYS A 111 16.66 20.95 -2.22
CA LYS A 111 16.66 19.76 -3.09
C LYS A 111 18.01 19.65 -3.82
N LEU A 112 18.75 18.58 -3.56
CA LEU A 112 20.11 18.39 -4.06
C LEU A 112 20.22 17.06 -4.83
N PRO A 113 20.93 17.03 -5.97
CA PRO A 113 21.17 15.80 -6.69
C PRO A 113 22.12 14.88 -5.91
N ALA A 114 21.87 13.58 -5.98
CA ALA A 114 22.68 12.56 -5.34
C ALA A 114 22.93 11.36 -6.26
N ASP A 115 24.02 10.65 -6.00
CA ASP A 115 24.41 9.43 -6.71
C ASP A 115 24.28 8.22 -5.80
N VAL A 116 23.74 7.10 -6.30
CA VAL A 116 23.77 5.85 -5.54
C VAL A 116 25.21 5.32 -5.54
N VAL A 117 25.78 5.13 -4.36
CA VAL A 117 27.19 4.72 -4.21
C VAL A 117 27.39 3.29 -3.73
N GLY A 118 26.33 2.62 -3.30
CA GLY A 118 26.39 1.19 -3.05
C GLY A 118 25.05 0.63 -2.58
N PHE A 119 24.81 -0.63 -2.91
CA PHE A 119 23.70 -1.44 -2.44
C PHE A 119 24.21 -2.56 -1.53
N GLY A 120 23.40 -2.97 -0.57
CA GLY A 120 23.67 -4.15 0.25
C GLY A 120 23.64 -5.43 -0.60
N THR A 121 24.45 -6.41 -0.21
CA THR A 121 24.47 -7.75 -0.83
C THR A 121 23.58 -8.73 -0.05
N ASP A 122 23.36 -9.92 -0.61
CA ASP A 122 22.69 -11.04 0.08
C ASP A 122 21.28 -10.70 0.59
N GLY A 123 20.60 -9.84 -0.16
CA GLY A 123 19.28 -9.34 0.19
C GLY A 123 19.29 -8.38 1.38
N LEU A 124 20.39 -7.70 1.68
CA LEU A 124 20.38 -6.58 2.62
C LEU A 124 19.76 -5.35 1.95
N ASP A 125 18.57 -4.94 2.38
CA ASP A 125 17.85 -3.78 1.84
C ASP A 125 18.38 -2.46 2.40
N LEU A 126 19.67 -2.22 2.18
CA LEU A 126 20.33 -0.96 2.45
C LEU A 126 20.94 -0.42 1.16
N ALA A 127 20.94 0.90 1.04
CA ALA A 127 21.70 1.62 0.03
C ALA A 127 22.35 2.84 0.66
N VAL A 128 23.45 3.28 0.05
CA VAL A 128 24.03 4.59 0.33
C VAL A 128 23.88 5.45 -0.91
N VAL A 129 23.38 6.67 -0.70
CA VAL A 129 23.43 7.74 -1.71
C VAL A 129 24.38 8.84 -1.26
N LYS A 130 24.99 9.52 -2.22
CA LYS A 130 25.99 10.56 -1.99
C LYS A 130 25.48 11.88 -2.57
N ILE A 131 25.19 12.83 -1.70
CA ILE A 131 24.81 14.18 -2.10
C ILE A 131 26.03 14.87 -2.74
N ARG A 132 25.85 15.46 -3.92
CA ARG A 132 26.95 16.10 -4.64
C ARG A 132 27.39 17.40 -3.97
N GLY A 133 28.71 17.57 -3.82
CA GLY A 133 29.32 18.86 -3.45
C GLY A 133 29.06 19.36 -2.03
N GLN A 134 28.80 18.48 -1.06
CA GLN A 134 28.58 18.84 0.35
C GLN A 134 29.75 18.38 1.24
N ASN A 135 30.04 19.10 2.32
CA ASN A 135 31.12 18.79 3.28
C ASN A 135 30.85 19.22 4.74
N ASN A 136 29.70 19.83 5.03
CA ASN A 136 29.37 20.35 6.36
C ASN A 136 27.89 20.10 6.71
N LEU A 137 27.40 18.89 6.45
CA LEU A 137 26.04 18.50 6.79
C LEU A 137 25.96 17.96 8.23
N PRO A 138 24.82 18.15 8.93
CA PRO A 138 24.57 17.49 10.21
C PRO A 138 24.50 15.98 10.02
N THR A 139 24.89 15.22 11.05
CA THR A 139 24.94 13.75 10.98
C THR A 139 24.33 13.08 12.19
N ILE A 140 23.74 11.91 12.00
CA ILE A 140 23.35 11.01 13.10
C ILE A 140 24.45 9.98 13.33
N PRO A 141 24.98 9.86 14.57
CA PRO A 141 25.94 8.82 14.92
C PRO A 141 25.28 7.44 14.97
N LEU A 142 26.05 6.38 14.68
CA LEU A 142 25.61 5.01 14.83
C LEU A 142 25.72 4.56 16.29
N ALA A 143 24.72 3.86 16.81
CA ALA A 143 24.84 3.17 18.08
C ALA A 143 25.84 1.99 17.95
N PRO A 144 26.52 1.58 19.03
CA PRO A 144 27.40 0.41 19.00
C PRO A 144 26.60 -0.87 18.64
N PRO A 145 27.13 -1.76 17.77
CA PRO A 145 26.52 -3.07 17.54
C PRO A 145 26.30 -3.84 18.85
N GLY A 146 25.18 -4.56 18.95
CA GLY A 146 24.79 -5.29 20.16
C GLY A 146 24.31 -4.44 21.34
N SER A 147 24.22 -3.11 21.22
CA SER A 147 23.78 -2.25 22.33
C SER A 147 22.27 -2.18 22.53
N VAL A 148 21.49 -2.58 21.52
CA VAL A 148 20.03 -2.46 21.49
C VAL A 148 19.38 -3.51 22.39
N LYS A 149 18.40 -3.09 23.21
CA LYS A 149 17.65 -3.98 24.11
C LYS A 149 16.16 -3.79 23.95
N VAL A 150 15.42 -4.90 24.03
CA VAL A 150 13.95 -4.88 24.10
C VAL A 150 13.50 -4.04 25.30
N GLY A 151 12.47 -3.22 25.10
CA GLY A 151 11.90 -2.31 26.10
C GLY A 151 12.53 -0.91 26.14
N GLN A 152 13.63 -0.65 25.41
CA GLN A 152 14.16 0.71 25.25
C GLN A 152 13.21 1.56 24.42
N GLN A 153 13.13 2.86 24.71
CA GLN A 153 12.44 3.80 23.83
C GLN A 153 13.08 3.81 22.45
N ALA A 154 12.24 3.89 21.43
CA ALA A 154 12.62 3.96 20.03
C ALA A 154 11.91 5.15 19.37
N PHE A 155 12.67 5.94 18.62
CA PHE A 155 12.19 7.15 17.97
C PHE A 155 12.36 7.03 16.46
N ALA A 156 11.28 7.14 15.70
CA ALA A 156 11.33 7.11 14.24
C ALA A 156 11.11 8.51 13.68
N ILE A 157 11.95 8.89 12.71
CA ILE A 157 11.82 10.15 11.96
C ILE A 157 11.75 9.81 10.47
N GLY A 158 10.84 10.46 9.74
CA GLY A 158 10.75 10.26 8.30
C GLY A 158 9.78 11.21 7.60
N ASN A 159 9.43 10.84 6.37
CA ASN A 159 8.49 11.55 5.51
C ASN A 159 7.33 10.62 5.11
N PRO A 160 6.41 10.28 6.04
CA PRO A 160 5.32 9.39 5.73
C PRO A 160 4.44 9.99 4.62
N PHE A 161 3.96 9.12 3.73
CA PHE A 161 3.15 9.42 2.56
C PHE A 161 3.76 10.47 1.61
N GLY A 162 5.07 10.71 1.72
CA GLY A 162 5.81 11.66 0.89
C GLY A 162 5.55 13.14 1.19
N GLN A 163 4.68 13.46 2.15
CA GLN A 163 4.13 14.81 2.34
C GLN A 163 4.35 15.40 3.73
N PHE A 164 4.83 14.58 4.68
CA PHE A 164 4.92 14.94 6.10
C PHE A 164 6.38 14.85 6.58
N GLN A 165 7.30 15.53 5.89
CA GLN A 165 8.73 15.50 6.23
C GLN A 165 8.96 15.87 7.70
N ASN A 166 9.95 15.22 8.33
CA ASN A 166 10.27 15.37 9.75
C ASN A 166 9.16 14.92 10.71
N THR A 167 8.30 13.99 10.28
CA THR A 167 7.35 13.35 11.21
C THR A 167 8.12 12.52 12.24
N PHE A 168 7.91 12.84 13.51
CA PHE A 168 8.50 12.17 14.67
C PHE A 168 7.47 11.29 15.36
N THR A 169 7.80 10.01 15.54
CA THR A 169 6.95 9.06 16.27
C THR A 169 7.77 8.31 17.31
N ILE A 170 7.08 7.87 18.37
CA ILE A 170 7.70 7.28 19.56
C ILE A 170 7.08 5.91 19.79
N GLY A 171 7.90 4.96 20.18
CA GLY A 171 7.51 3.66 20.70
C GLY A 171 8.65 3.07 21.51
N ILE A 172 8.76 1.75 21.46
CA ILE A 172 9.82 0.97 22.06
C ILE A 172 10.41 -0.03 21.06
N VAL A 173 11.56 -0.59 21.42
CA VAL A 173 12.05 -1.84 20.83
C VAL A 173 11.18 -2.98 21.34
N SER A 174 10.26 -3.48 20.52
CA SER A 174 9.31 -4.53 20.89
C SER A 174 9.91 -5.94 20.83
N ARG A 175 10.80 -6.19 19.86
CA ARG A 175 11.49 -7.48 19.66
C ARG A 175 12.78 -7.28 18.86
N ILE A 176 13.78 -8.13 19.09
CA ILE A 176 15.00 -8.19 18.27
C ILE A 176 15.06 -9.57 17.61
N ASP A 177 15.18 -9.58 16.28
CA ASP A 177 15.32 -10.79 15.46
C ASP A 177 16.75 -10.88 14.94
N GLN A 178 17.63 -11.52 15.72
CA GLN A 178 19.06 -11.61 15.41
C GLN A 178 19.34 -12.40 14.12
N GLN A 179 18.54 -13.42 13.82
CA GLN A 179 18.72 -14.24 12.61
C GLN A 179 18.48 -13.41 11.36
N ARG A 180 17.45 -12.55 11.38
CA ARG A 180 17.11 -11.67 10.26
C ARG A 180 17.85 -10.34 10.28
N GLY A 181 18.44 -9.98 11.42
CA GLY A 181 19.03 -8.66 11.65
C GLY A 181 17.98 -7.55 11.67
N LEU A 182 16.81 -7.79 12.27
CA LEU A 182 15.70 -6.84 12.33
C LEU A 182 15.37 -6.45 13.77
N ILE A 183 14.97 -5.19 13.95
CA ILE A 183 14.32 -4.66 15.15
C ILE A 183 12.84 -4.52 14.84
N GLN A 184 11.98 -5.03 15.71
CA GLN A 184 10.56 -4.73 15.71
C GLN A 184 10.29 -3.57 16.67
N THR A 185 9.45 -2.63 16.26
CA THR A 185 9.04 -1.48 17.07
C THR A 185 7.55 -1.20 16.91
N ASP A 186 6.93 -0.64 17.94
CA ASP A 186 5.57 -0.11 17.90
C ASP A 186 5.53 1.41 17.63
N ALA A 187 6.69 2.05 17.45
CA ALA A 187 6.76 3.40 16.89
C ALA A 187 6.04 3.40 15.53
N ALA A 188 5.20 4.41 15.29
CA ALA A 188 4.36 4.43 14.10
C ALA A 188 5.20 4.62 12.83
N ILE A 189 5.36 3.53 12.06
CA ILE A 189 6.02 3.53 10.76
C ILE A 189 4.95 3.43 9.67
N ASN A 190 4.99 4.30 8.67
CA ASN A 190 4.07 4.29 7.53
C ASN A 190 4.87 4.34 6.21
N PRO A 191 4.26 4.03 5.05
CA PRO A 191 4.89 4.25 3.75
C PRO A 191 5.56 5.64 3.68
N GLY A 192 6.79 5.72 3.20
CA GLY A 192 7.61 6.96 3.20
C GLY A 192 8.59 7.09 4.38
N ASN A 193 8.37 6.39 5.50
CA ASN A 193 9.39 6.31 6.57
C ASN A 193 10.55 5.38 6.21
N SER A 194 10.40 4.51 5.22
CA SER A 194 11.44 3.60 4.75
C SER A 194 12.74 4.34 4.43
N GLY A 195 13.84 3.87 4.99
CA GLY A 195 15.19 4.45 4.89
C GLY A 195 15.50 5.49 5.97
N GLY A 196 14.49 5.98 6.70
CA GLY A 196 14.65 6.89 7.83
C GLY A 196 15.20 6.21 9.08
N PRO A 197 15.71 6.98 10.06
CA PRO A 197 16.31 6.40 11.25
C PRO A 197 15.29 5.88 12.25
N LEU A 198 15.64 4.77 12.91
CA LEU A 198 15.16 4.42 14.25
C LEU A 198 16.27 4.79 15.24
N LEU A 199 15.96 5.59 16.25
CA LEU A 199 16.92 6.17 17.19
C LEU A 199 16.68 5.69 18.62
N ASN A 200 17.73 5.65 19.43
CA ASN A 200 17.64 5.53 20.89
C ASN A 200 17.50 6.91 21.57
N SER A 201 17.36 6.93 22.89
CA SER A 201 17.25 8.17 23.70
C SER A 201 18.48 9.08 23.66
N SER A 202 19.62 8.61 23.15
CA SER A 202 20.83 9.42 22.91
C SER A 202 20.82 10.13 21.55
N GLY A 203 19.85 9.79 20.68
CA GLY A 203 19.78 10.25 19.30
C GLY A 203 20.74 9.48 18.37
N GLU A 204 21.15 8.27 18.74
CA GLU A 204 22.01 7.41 17.93
C GLU A 204 21.16 6.44 17.10
N LEU A 205 21.59 6.16 15.86
CA LEU A 205 20.93 5.20 14.96
C LEU A 205 21.03 3.78 15.54
N ILE A 206 19.89 3.21 15.90
CA ILE A 206 19.77 1.79 16.29
C ILE A 206 19.23 0.92 15.16
N GLY A 207 18.60 1.51 14.14
CA GLY A 207 18.20 0.80 12.93
C GLY A 207 17.71 1.71 11.81
N VAL A 208 17.48 1.13 10.64
CA VAL A 208 16.93 1.82 9.45
C VAL A 208 15.51 1.30 9.21
N ASN A 209 14.50 2.16 9.38
CA ASN A 209 13.09 1.79 9.19
C ASN A 209 12.89 1.21 7.79
N THR A 210 12.25 0.06 7.64
CA THR A 210 12.20 -0.66 6.34
C THR A 210 10.80 -1.08 5.93
N SER A 211 10.00 -1.61 6.85
CA SER A 211 8.69 -2.17 6.53
C SER A 211 7.76 -2.16 7.73
N ILE A 212 6.49 -2.45 7.47
CA ILE A 212 5.47 -2.68 8.51
C ILE A 212 4.73 -3.97 8.26
N PHE A 213 4.18 -4.52 9.33
CA PHE A 213 3.08 -5.45 9.23
C PHE A 213 1.75 -4.71 9.37
N THR A 214 0.81 -5.00 8.48
CA THR A 214 -0.56 -4.52 8.54
C THR A 214 -1.49 -5.67 8.16
N ARG A 215 -2.70 -5.71 8.75
CA ARG A 215 -3.73 -6.71 8.40
C ARG A 215 -4.81 -6.02 7.58
N GLY A 216 -5.16 -6.59 6.42
CA GLY A 216 -6.18 -6.04 5.52
C GLY A 216 -5.68 -4.97 4.54
N ARG A 217 -6.60 -4.39 3.75
CA ARG A 217 -6.29 -3.54 2.57
C ARG A 217 -5.96 -2.07 2.88
N GLY A 218 -5.64 -1.74 4.12
CA GLY A 218 -5.55 -0.35 4.61
C GLY A 218 -4.15 0.27 4.70
N GLY A 219 -3.07 -0.48 4.43
CA GLY A 219 -1.71 0.07 4.24
C GLY A 219 -1.24 1.09 5.28
N GLY A 220 -1.35 0.81 6.57
CA GLY A 220 -0.93 1.72 7.64
C GLY A 220 -0.44 1.01 8.89
N SER A 221 0.29 1.74 9.75
CA SER A 221 0.82 1.22 11.01
C SER A 221 -0.30 0.69 11.91
N ILE A 222 -0.15 -0.54 12.38
CA ILE A 222 -0.95 -1.13 13.48
C ILE A 222 -0.09 -1.36 14.74
N GLY A 223 1.05 -0.66 14.85
CA GLY A 223 2.01 -0.82 15.95
C GLY A 223 2.98 -2.01 15.77
N ILE A 224 3.17 -2.48 14.53
CA ILE A 224 4.15 -3.53 14.20
C ILE A 224 4.99 -3.05 13.02
N GLY A 225 6.05 -2.30 13.33
CA GLY A 225 7.05 -1.83 12.37
C GLY A 225 8.37 -2.59 12.48
N PHE A 226 9.15 -2.56 11.41
CA PHE A 226 10.47 -3.19 11.35
C PHE A 226 11.54 -2.21 10.88
N ALA A 227 12.72 -2.33 11.47
CA ALA A 227 13.94 -1.63 11.08
C ALA A 227 15.09 -2.63 10.92
N ILE A 228 15.96 -2.42 9.93
CA ILE A 228 17.22 -3.16 9.80
C ILE A 228 18.12 -2.74 10.94
N ALA A 229 18.55 -3.69 11.78
CA ALA A 229 19.34 -3.42 12.97
C ALA A 229 20.69 -2.77 12.63
N VAL A 230 21.16 -1.86 13.48
CA VAL A 230 22.45 -1.17 13.33
C VAL A 230 23.61 -2.16 13.19
N ASP A 231 23.50 -3.37 13.74
CA ASP A 231 24.47 -4.46 13.62
C ASP A 231 24.85 -4.80 12.17
N ARG A 232 23.95 -4.56 11.21
CA ARG A 232 24.17 -4.82 9.77
C ARG A 232 24.86 -3.66 9.05
N VAL A 233 24.87 -2.47 9.64
CA VAL A 233 25.29 -1.23 8.98
C VAL A 233 26.82 -1.11 8.85
N PRO A 234 27.66 -1.37 9.88
CA PRO A 234 29.11 -1.18 9.77
C PRO A 234 29.77 -2.01 8.67
N ALA A 235 29.41 -3.29 8.55
CA ALA A 235 29.94 -4.16 7.51
C ALA A 235 29.56 -3.63 6.13
N PHE A 236 28.28 -3.27 5.92
CA PHE A 236 27.81 -2.67 4.68
C PHE A 236 28.54 -1.36 4.33
N LEU A 237 28.69 -0.44 5.29
CA LEU A 237 29.42 0.81 5.05
C LEU A 237 30.90 0.59 4.72
N THR A 238 31.51 -0.49 5.25
CA THR A 238 32.87 -0.89 4.90
C THR A 238 32.94 -1.32 3.44
N GLU A 239 32.02 -2.16 2.97
CA GLU A 239 31.92 -2.56 1.56
C GLU A 239 31.73 -1.35 0.63
N VAL A 240 30.92 -0.37 1.03
CA VAL A 240 30.71 0.88 0.26
C VAL A 240 31.99 1.71 0.17
N ARG A 241 32.70 1.90 1.29
CA ARG A 241 33.94 2.69 1.35
C ARG A 241 35.07 2.06 0.56
N GLU A 242 35.16 0.74 0.55
CA GLU A 242 36.16 -0.01 -0.21
C GLU A 242 35.78 -0.19 -1.68
N GLY A 243 34.60 0.28 -2.11
CA GLY A 243 34.12 0.15 -3.47
C GLY A 243 33.71 -1.27 -3.87
N ARG A 244 33.54 -2.17 -2.90
CA ARG A 244 33.11 -3.57 -3.10
C ARG A 244 31.58 -3.71 -3.18
N ALA A 245 30.83 -2.74 -2.63
CA ALA A 245 29.38 -2.73 -2.72
C ALA A 245 28.89 -2.56 -4.18
N PRO A 246 27.89 -3.37 -4.64
CA PRO A 246 27.28 -3.21 -5.96
C PRO A 246 26.74 -1.80 -6.22
N ARG A 247 26.87 -1.31 -7.45
CA ARG A 247 26.33 0.01 -7.88
C ARG A 247 24.93 -0.06 -8.47
N VAL A 248 24.41 -1.27 -8.67
CA VAL A 248 23.06 -1.53 -9.17
C VAL A 248 22.35 -2.37 -8.12
N ALA A 249 21.07 -2.08 -7.90
CA ALA A 249 20.26 -2.84 -6.97
C ALA A 249 20.26 -4.32 -7.38
N GLN A 250 20.71 -5.19 -6.48
CA GLN A 250 20.49 -6.61 -6.66
C GLN A 250 19.00 -6.87 -6.40
N ALA A 251 18.33 -7.51 -7.34
CA ALA A 251 16.91 -7.84 -7.20
C ALA A 251 16.72 -8.69 -5.94
N ARG A 252 16.16 -8.09 -4.89
CA ARG A 252 15.77 -8.82 -3.69
C ARG A 252 14.45 -9.52 -4.02
N SER A 253 14.43 -10.86 -3.93
CA SER A 253 13.16 -11.56 -3.79
C SER A 253 12.53 -11.07 -2.46
N PRO A 254 11.30 -10.55 -2.43
CA PRO A 254 10.64 -10.08 -1.20
C PRO A 254 10.53 -11.16 -0.11
N PHE A 255 10.87 -12.41 -0.45
CA PHE A 255 10.58 -13.62 0.29
C PHE A 255 11.81 -14.36 0.83
N GLY A 256 12.99 -13.73 0.79
CA GLY A 256 14.23 -14.29 1.36
C GLY A 256 15.29 -14.66 0.31
N SER A 257 16.35 -15.34 0.75
CA SER A 257 17.52 -15.69 -0.08
C SER A 257 17.33 -16.95 -0.93
N LYS A 258 16.32 -17.78 -0.64
CA LYS A 258 16.02 -18.98 -1.41
C LYS A 258 15.27 -18.59 -2.69
N PRO A 259 15.83 -18.84 -3.90
CA PRO A 259 15.11 -18.58 -5.14
C PRO A 259 13.85 -19.46 -5.23
N PRO A 260 12.78 -18.97 -5.88
CA PRO A 260 11.56 -19.74 -6.06
C PRO A 260 11.81 -20.99 -6.89
N GLU A 261 11.24 -22.11 -6.47
CA GLU A 261 11.25 -23.35 -7.26
C GLU A 261 10.35 -23.20 -8.49
N LYS A 262 10.80 -23.67 -9.65
CA LYS A 262 10.03 -23.52 -10.89
C LYS A 262 8.92 -24.56 -10.98
N LEU A 263 7.70 -24.11 -11.20
CA LEU A 263 6.55 -24.94 -11.52
C LEU A 263 6.23 -24.87 -13.01
N ALA A 264 5.91 -26.02 -13.60
CA ALA A 264 5.35 -26.07 -14.94
C ALA A 264 3.83 -25.91 -14.87
N LEU A 265 3.27 -25.01 -15.69
CA LEU A 265 1.82 -24.96 -15.90
C LEU A 265 1.34 -26.31 -16.45
N ASN A 266 0.28 -26.87 -15.85
CA ASN A 266 -0.22 -28.22 -16.16
C ASN A 266 0.79 -29.34 -15.90
N GLY A 267 1.79 -29.09 -15.04
CA GLY A 267 2.71 -30.09 -14.55
C GLY A 267 2.08 -31.04 -13.52
N PRO A 268 2.80 -32.08 -13.10
CA PRO A 268 2.37 -32.94 -12.00
C PRO A 268 2.30 -32.16 -10.68
N ALA A 269 1.45 -32.62 -9.76
CA ALA A 269 1.39 -32.06 -8.42
C ALA A 269 2.74 -32.21 -7.70
N VAL A 270 3.19 -31.14 -7.05
CA VAL A 270 4.42 -31.08 -6.27
C VAL A 270 4.10 -31.40 -4.81
N ARG A 271 5.05 -32.03 -4.11
CA ARG A 271 4.98 -32.30 -2.67
C ARG A 271 6.00 -31.43 -1.95
N GLY A 272 5.55 -30.67 -0.97
CA GLY A 272 6.39 -29.83 -0.13
C GLY A 272 6.17 -30.10 1.35
N LYS A 273 7.02 -29.49 2.19
CA LYS A 273 6.91 -29.59 3.65
C LYS A 273 7.38 -28.31 4.31
N LEU A 274 6.48 -27.69 5.07
CA LEU A 274 6.80 -26.54 5.91
C LEU A 274 7.41 -27.03 7.22
N THR A 275 8.55 -26.44 7.61
CA THR A 275 9.31 -26.79 8.80
C THR A 275 9.87 -25.55 9.48
N SER A 276 10.50 -25.70 10.65
CA SER A 276 11.22 -24.62 11.34
C SER A 276 12.37 -23.99 10.55
N GLN A 277 12.79 -24.63 9.44
CA GLN A 277 13.81 -24.11 8.52
C GLN A 277 13.21 -23.47 7.27
N SER A 278 11.88 -23.51 7.10
CA SER A 278 11.20 -22.86 5.98
C SER A 278 11.24 -21.34 6.10
N SER A 279 11.03 -20.65 4.98
CA SER A 279 10.94 -19.20 4.98
C SER A 279 9.76 -18.76 5.83
N VAL A 280 9.87 -17.60 6.47
CA VAL A 280 8.85 -17.11 7.41
C VAL A 280 8.30 -15.78 6.90
N LEU A 281 6.98 -15.66 6.76
CA LEU A 281 6.37 -14.41 6.31
C LEU A 281 6.59 -13.35 7.40
N PRO A 282 7.26 -12.21 7.12
CA PRO A 282 7.58 -11.23 8.17
C PRO A 282 6.35 -10.62 8.85
N SER A 283 5.23 -10.63 8.14
CA SER A 283 3.94 -10.15 8.56
C SER A 283 3.39 -10.91 9.78
N ASP A 284 3.24 -12.22 9.68
CA ASP A 284 2.51 -13.05 10.65
C ASP A 284 3.33 -14.22 11.21
N ASN A 285 4.58 -14.37 10.77
CA ASN A 285 5.47 -15.48 11.09
C ASN A 285 5.00 -16.87 10.63
N SER A 286 4.10 -16.95 9.65
CA SER A 286 3.74 -18.20 8.97
C SER A 286 4.92 -18.78 8.18
N PHE A 287 4.98 -20.11 8.05
CA PHE A 287 5.99 -20.76 7.22
C PHE A 287 5.51 -20.83 5.78
N PHE A 288 6.38 -20.51 4.82
CA PHE A 288 6.08 -20.67 3.40
C PHE A 288 7.26 -21.25 2.61
N ASP A 289 6.92 -21.88 1.49
CA ASP A 289 7.84 -22.16 0.39
C ASP A 289 7.50 -21.29 -0.82
N LEU A 290 8.50 -21.01 -1.66
CA LEU A 290 8.36 -20.17 -2.85
C LEU A 290 8.40 -20.99 -4.12
N TYR A 291 7.46 -20.67 -5.00
CA TYR A 291 7.40 -21.20 -6.34
C TYR A 291 7.28 -20.07 -7.36
N SER A 292 7.65 -20.36 -8.61
CA SER A 292 7.49 -19.45 -9.73
C SER A 292 7.02 -20.19 -10.98
N PHE A 293 6.25 -19.51 -11.83
CA PHE A 293 5.85 -20.05 -13.13
C PHE A 293 5.70 -18.92 -14.17
N GLU A 294 5.84 -19.27 -15.45
CA GLU A 294 5.62 -18.33 -16.55
C GLU A 294 4.14 -18.31 -16.94
N GLY A 295 3.53 -17.13 -16.96
CA GLY A 295 2.12 -16.92 -17.30
C GLY A 295 1.93 -16.01 -18.51
N ARG A 296 0.77 -16.12 -19.16
CA ARG A 296 0.35 -15.22 -20.24
C ARG A 296 -0.90 -14.43 -19.88
N ALA A 297 -0.96 -13.17 -20.31
CA ALA A 297 -2.11 -12.31 -20.15
C ALA A 297 -3.39 -12.97 -20.70
N GLY A 298 -4.46 -12.89 -19.93
CA GLY A 298 -5.75 -13.50 -20.26
C GLY A 298 -5.84 -15.01 -20.03
N GLN A 299 -4.75 -15.70 -19.67
CA GLN A 299 -4.77 -17.11 -19.30
C GLN A 299 -5.49 -17.30 -17.96
N GLN A 300 -6.39 -18.28 -17.87
CA GLN A 300 -7.03 -18.63 -16.61
C GLN A 300 -6.25 -19.77 -15.95
N ILE A 301 -5.86 -19.56 -14.70
CA ILE A 301 -5.15 -20.54 -13.90
C ILE A 301 -5.98 -20.96 -12.68
N ALA A 302 -5.73 -22.17 -12.22
CA ALA A 302 -6.21 -22.71 -10.95
C ALA A 302 -5.01 -23.30 -10.20
N ILE A 303 -4.77 -22.80 -8.99
CA ILE A 303 -3.74 -23.29 -8.08
C ILE A 303 -4.47 -23.90 -6.90
N GLU A 304 -4.10 -25.13 -6.51
CA GLU A 304 -4.69 -25.82 -5.38
C GLU A 304 -3.58 -26.34 -4.46
N MET A 305 -3.67 -26.01 -3.17
CA MET A 305 -2.78 -26.52 -2.12
C MET A 305 -3.60 -27.33 -1.12
N LYS A 306 -3.18 -28.57 -0.90
CA LYS A 306 -3.84 -29.50 0.04
C LYS A 306 -2.92 -29.93 1.15
N SER A 307 -3.42 -29.94 2.38
CA SER A 307 -2.74 -30.54 3.52
C SER A 307 -3.73 -31.13 4.52
N GLN A 308 -3.27 -32.14 5.26
CA GLN A 308 -3.93 -32.70 6.43
C GLN A 308 -3.20 -32.31 7.73
N GLU A 309 -1.99 -31.74 7.62
CA GLU A 309 -1.08 -31.45 8.74
C GLU A 309 -0.99 -29.95 9.06
N LEU A 310 -1.35 -29.09 8.11
CA LEU A 310 -1.40 -27.65 8.28
C LEU A 310 -2.67 -27.07 7.66
N ASP A 311 -2.96 -25.82 8.00
CA ASP A 311 -4.01 -25.03 7.40
C ASP A 311 -3.43 -24.24 6.20
N PRO A 312 -3.66 -24.65 4.95
CA PRO A 312 -3.02 -24.07 3.77
C PRO A 312 -3.51 -22.66 3.49
N TYR A 313 -2.59 -21.81 3.05
CA TYR A 313 -2.89 -20.46 2.61
C TYR A 313 -2.02 -20.14 1.38
N LEU A 314 -2.65 -19.68 0.31
CA LEU A 314 -1.95 -19.34 -0.94
C LEU A 314 -1.91 -17.83 -1.12
N ILE A 315 -0.76 -17.33 -1.58
CA ILE A 315 -0.61 -15.94 -2.04
C ILE A 315 0.05 -15.96 -3.41
N LEU A 316 -0.59 -15.34 -4.40
CA LEU A 316 -0.11 -15.20 -5.76
C LEU A 316 0.27 -13.76 -6.06
N LEU A 317 1.45 -13.56 -6.63
CA LEU A 317 2.00 -12.27 -6.99
C LEU A 317 2.27 -12.20 -8.49
N GLY A 318 2.06 -11.01 -9.05
CA GLY A 318 2.33 -10.73 -10.45
C GLY A 318 3.82 -10.54 -10.77
N PRO A 319 4.14 -10.34 -12.06
CA PRO A 319 5.49 -9.99 -12.49
C PRO A 319 6.05 -8.71 -11.84
N ASN A 320 5.17 -7.78 -11.48
CA ASN A 320 5.49 -6.56 -10.73
C ASN A 320 5.61 -6.78 -9.21
N GLN A 321 5.53 -8.03 -8.73
CA GLN A 321 5.54 -8.44 -7.32
C GLN A 321 4.37 -7.89 -6.48
N LEU A 322 3.31 -7.36 -7.12
CA LEU A 322 2.08 -7.01 -6.42
C LEU A 322 1.19 -8.24 -6.26
N GLU A 323 0.47 -8.32 -5.15
CA GLU A 323 -0.49 -9.38 -4.92
C GLU A 323 -1.64 -9.31 -5.94
N ILE A 324 -1.95 -10.47 -6.50
CA ILE A 324 -3.03 -10.66 -7.48
C ILE A 324 -4.21 -11.39 -6.84
N ALA A 325 -3.91 -12.39 -6.02
CA ALA A 325 -4.91 -13.19 -5.35
C ALA A 325 -4.31 -13.87 -4.12
N GLN A 326 -5.16 -14.14 -3.15
CA GLN A 326 -4.86 -14.94 -1.98
C GLN A 326 -6.10 -15.78 -1.64
N ASP A 327 -5.91 -16.95 -1.04
CA ASP A 327 -7.02 -17.83 -0.63
C ASP A 327 -6.60 -18.76 0.50
N ASP A 328 -7.40 -18.84 1.57
CA ASP A 328 -7.25 -19.74 2.71
C ASP A 328 -8.44 -20.72 2.88
N ASP A 329 -9.55 -20.56 2.16
CA ASP A 329 -10.75 -21.42 2.30
C ASP A 329 -11.42 -21.83 0.97
N GLY A 330 -10.85 -22.84 0.30
CA GLY A 330 -11.43 -23.45 -0.88
C GLY A 330 -12.73 -24.23 -0.58
N ALA A 331 -13.89 -23.62 -0.86
CA ALA A 331 -15.19 -24.26 -1.11
C ALA A 331 -15.57 -25.46 -0.18
N GLY A 332 -15.36 -25.32 1.13
CA GLY A 332 -15.90 -26.24 2.15
C GLY A 332 -14.90 -27.15 2.87
N GLY A 333 -13.59 -26.91 2.79
CA GLY A 333 -12.57 -27.58 3.61
C GLY A 333 -11.30 -26.74 3.81
N ASN A 334 -10.33 -27.26 4.56
CA ASN A 334 -9.04 -26.60 4.87
C ASN A 334 -8.05 -26.70 3.68
N ASN A 335 -8.47 -26.53 2.43
CA ASN A 335 -7.56 -26.51 1.29
C ASN A 335 -7.63 -25.13 0.64
N ALA A 336 -6.48 -24.57 0.27
CA ALA A 336 -6.46 -23.28 -0.42
C ALA A 336 -6.56 -23.48 -1.93
N ARG A 337 -7.36 -22.65 -2.60
CA ARG A 337 -7.54 -22.68 -4.05
C ARG A 337 -7.70 -21.29 -4.68
N ILE A 338 -6.68 -20.84 -5.40
CA ILE A 338 -6.76 -19.63 -6.23
C ILE A 338 -7.25 -19.99 -7.64
N THR A 339 -8.28 -19.30 -8.13
CA THR A 339 -8.66 -19.32 -9.56
C THR A 339 -8.67 -17.89 -10.09
N VAL A 340 -7.76 -17.56 -11.01
CA VAL A 340 -7.59 -16.18 -11.49
C VAL A 340 -7.26 -16.12 -12.98
N ARG A 341 -7.64 -15.01 -13.63
CA ARG A 341 -7.18 -14.66 -14.97
C ARG A 341 -5.94 -13.77 -14.86
N LEU A 342 -4.86 -14.19 -15.49
CA LEU A 342 -3.59 -13.48 -15.40
C LEU A 342 -3.66 -12.13 -16.12
N PRO A 343 -3.27 -11.02 -15.48
CA PRO A 343 -3.40 -9.68 -16.07
C PRO A 343 -2.31 -9.33 -17.09
N ALA A 344 -1.16 -10.01 -17.06
CA ALA A 344 0.01 -9.66 -17.87
C ALA A 344 0.81 -10.93 -18.26
N ASP A 345 1.69 -10.77 -19.24
CA ASP A 345 2.71 -11.78 -19.52
C ASP A 345 3.85 -11.67 -18.50
N GLY A 346 4.47 -12.79 -18.14
CA GLY A 346 5.72 -12.82 -17.39
C GLY A 346 5.75 -13.85 -16.26
N THR A 347 6.76 -13.73 -15.40
CA THR A 347 6.98 -14.64 -14.27
C THR A 347 6.09 -14.26 -13.09
N TYR A 348 5.33 -15.22 -12.59
CA TYR A 348 4.50 -15.09 -11.38
C TYR A 348 5.19 -15.77 -10.21
N THR A 349 5.01 -15.24 -9.00
CA THR A 349 5.52 -15.81 -7.76
C THR A 349 4.37 -16.34 -6.93
N LEU A 350 4.49 -17.56 -6.41
CA LEU A 350 3.49 -18.22 -5.59
C LEU A 350 4.09 -18.59 -4.24
N LEU A 351 3.40 -18.22 -3.16
CA LEU A 351 3.73 -18.62 -1.81
C LEU A 351 2.79 -19.76 -1.41
N ALA A 352 3.36 -20.94 -1.15
CA ALA A 352 2.67 -22.03 -0.48
C ALA A 352 2.88 -21.87 1.03
N ASN A 353 1.90 -21.25 1.69
CA ASN A 353 2.00 -20.76 3.06
C ASN A 353 1.11 -21.56 4.03
N SER A 354 1.41 -21.47 5.33
CA SER A 354 0.48 -21.85 6.39
C SER A 354 -0.35 -20.65 6.85
N SER A 355 -1.63 -20.84 7.16
CA SER A 355 -2.48 -19.78 7.73
C SER A 355 -2.02 -19.40 9.15
N GLN A 356 -1.47 -20.36 9.90
CA GLN A 356 -0.99 -20.15 11.26
C GLN A 356 0.52 -19.90 11.34
N ALA A 357 0.91 -19.06 12.30
CA ALA A 357 2.31 -18.75 12.58
C ALA A 357 3.11 -20.02 12.93
N ARG A 358 4.24 -20.23 12.25
CA ARG A 358 5.16 -21.36 12.46
C ARG A 358 4.51 -22.75 12.41
N GLN A 359 3.39 -22.90 11.72
CA GLN A 359 2.75 -24.20 11.56
C GLN A 359 3.52 -25.03 10.54
N SER A 360 4.02 -26.18 10.98
CA SER A 360 4.76 -27.13 10.12
C SER A 360 3.82 -28.23 9.64
N GLY A 361 4.07 -28.73 8.44
CA GLY A 361 3.27 -29.80 7.87
C GLY A 361 3.59 -30.05 6.41
N SER A 362 3.25 -31.25 5.95
CA SER A 362 3.42 -31.67 4.56
C SER A 362 2.24 -31.19 3.71
N TYR A 363 2.48 -30.80 2.46
CA TYR A 363 1.42 -30.35 1.56
C TYR A 363 1.65 -30.85 0.12
N THR A 364 0.59 -30.83 -0.67
CA THR A 364 0.63 -31.00 -2.12
C THR A 364 0.18 -29.72 -2.81
N LEU A 365 0.82 -29.38 -3.93
CA LEU A 365 0.54 -28.19 -4.71
C LEU A 365 0.32 -28.56 -6.17
N GLU A 366 -0.80 -28.15 -6.75
CA GLU A 366 -1.11 -28.39 -8.15
C GLU A 366 -1.42 -27.07 -8.87
N LEU A 367 -0.80 -26.86 -10.03
CA LEU A 367 -0.99 -25.68 -10.87
C LEU A 367 -1.53 -26.10 -12.24
N LYS A 368 -2.78 -25.75 -12.51
CA LYS A 368 -3.46 -26.00 -13.78
C LYS A 368 -3.73 -24.69 -14.50
N ALA A 369 -3.61 -24.72 -15.81
CA ALA A 369 -3.92 -23.61 -16.67
C ALA A 369 -4.83 -24.07 -17.81
N SER A 370 -5.95 -23.39 -17.96
CA SER A 370 -6.75 -23.51 -19.17
C SER A 370 -6.07 -22.72 -20.29
N ALA A 371 -6.22 -23.16 -21.53
CA ALA A 371 -5.79 -22.38 -22.69
C ALA A 371 -6.36 -20.94 -22.57
N PRO A 372 -5.66 -19.91 -23.07
CA PRO A 372 -6.24 -18.57 -23.18
C PRO A 372 -7.56 -18.72 -23.91
N SER A 373 -8.67 -18.58 -23.18
CA SER A 373 -9.98 -18.63 -23.82
C SER A 373 -9.96 -17.50 -24.84
N ARG A 374 -10.27 -17.81 -26.12
CA ARG A 374 -10.59 -16.75 -27.09
C ARG A 374 -11.50 -15.76 -26.39
N PRO A 375 -11.30 -14.44 -26.56
CA PRO A 375 -12.14 -13.45 -25.90
C PRO A 375 -13.60 -13.88 -26.11
N SER A 376 -14.34 -14.08 -25.02
CA SER A 376 -15.76 -14.37 -25.12
C SER A 376 -16.34 -13.23 -25.96
N ARG A 377 -17.07 -13.60 -27.03
CA ARG A 377 -17.75 -12.61 -27.85
C ARG A 377 -18.61 -11.80 -26.90
N ALA A 378 -18.41 -10.48 -26.88
CA ALA A 378 -19.14 -9.61 -25.96
C ALA A 378 -20.64 -9.87 -26.13
N ILE A 379 -21.30 -10.17 -25.01
CA ILE A 379 -22.76 -10.30 -24.92
C ILE A 379 -23.38 -8.93 -25.24
N LEU A 380 -22.73 -7.86 -24.79
CA LEU A 380 -23.06 -6.48 -25.09
C LEU A 380 -21.75 -5.68 -25.18
N GLN A 381 -21.62 -4.81 -26.16
CA GLN A 381 -20.53 -3.84 -26.26
C GLN A 381 -21.08 -2.54 -26.81
N GLU A 382 -20.93 -1.46 -26.06
CA GLU A 382 -21.56 -0.17 -26.34
C GLU A 382 -20.59 0.97 -26.05
N GLU A 383 -20.50 1.92 -26.97
CA GLU A 383 -19.83 3.20 -26.75
C GLU A 383 -20.91 4.26 -26.49
N GLY A 384 -20.85 4.94 -25.35
CA GLY A 384 -21.90 5.84 -24.91
C GLY A 384 -21.36 7.16 -24.34
N ALA A 385 -22.29 8.04 -23.94
CA ALA A 385 -21.96 9.28 -23.26
C ALA A 385 -23.06 9.73 -22.29
N LEU A 386 -22.63 10.28 -21.14
CA LEU A 386 -23.45 11.01 -20.18
C LEU A 386 -23.42 12.50 -20.52
N VAL A 387 -24.53 13.04 -21.03
CA VAL A 387 -24.63 14.42 -21.51
C VAL A 387 -25.69 15.21 -20.75
N ALA A 388 -25.52 16.52 -20.68
CA ALA A 388 -26.48 17.41 -20.03
C ALA A 388 -27.89 17.30 -20.67
N GLY A 389 -28.93 17.28 -19.84
CA GLY A 389 -30.31 17.04 -20.27
C GLY A 389 -30.68 15.56 -20.45
N GLY A 390 -29.75 14.64 -20.17
CA GLY A 390 -30.03 13.21 -20.11
C GLY A 390 -30.84 12.80 -18.87
N PRO A 391 -31.28 11.53 -18.81
CA PRO A 391 -32.03 11.02 -17.67
C PRO A 391 -31.12 10.98 -16.43
N VAL A 392 -31.69 11.34 -15.28
CA VAL A 392 -31.01 11.40 -13.99
C VAL A 392 -31.63 10.43 -13.00
N LEU A 393 -30.81 9.87 -12.11
CA LEU A 393 -31.28 9.03 -11.01
C LEU A 393 -32.02 9.90 -9.99
N PRO A 394 -33.26 9.55 -9.57
CA PRO A 394 -34.01 10.36 -8.60
C PRO A 394 -33.34 10.47 -7.22
N SER A 395 -32.46 9.53 -6.86
CA SER A 395 -31.81 9.46 -5.56
C SER A 395 -30.75 10.54 -5.34
N ASP A 396 -29.97 10.86 -6.38
CA ASP A 396 -28.79 11.73 -6.27
C ASP A 396 -28.62 12.70 -7.45
N ASN A 397 -29.56 12.68 -8.40
CA ASN A 397 -29.57 13.51 -9.59
C ASN A 397 -28.39 13.27 -10.55
N SER A 398 -27.68 12.14 -10.41
CA SER A 398 -26.60 11.75 -11.33
C SER A 398 -27.15 11.29 -12.68
N LEU A 399 -26.46 11.63 -13.77
CA LEU A 399 -26.83 11.19 -15.11
C LEU A 399 -26.60 9.68 -15.24
N TYR A 400 -27.55 8.98 -15.88
CA TYR A 400 -27.40 7.56 -16.15
C TYR A 400 -27.79 7.16 -17.57
N ARG A 401 -27.36 5.96 -17.95
CA ARG A 401 -27.81 5.24 -19.14
C ARG A 401 -28.13 3.80 -18.74
N GLU A 402 -29.09 3.21 -19.44
CA GLU A 402 -29.52 1.85 -19.20
C GLU A 402 -29.32 1.00 -20.44
N TYR A 403 -28.79 -0.19 -20.24
CA TYR A 403 -28.63 -1.22 -21.25
C TYR A 403 -29.20 -2.55 -20.77
N THR A 404 -29.47 -3.47 -21.69
CA THR A 404 -30.03 -4.77 -21.34
C THR A 404 -29.34 -5.91 -22.08
N PHE A 405 -29.26 -7.08 -21.46
CA PHE A 405 -28.81 -8.31 -22.10
C PHE A 405 -29.58 -9.53 -21.57
N GLU A 406 -29.60 -10.63 -22.33
CA GLU A 406 -30.19 -11.90 -21.91
C GLU A 406 -29.14 -12.77 -21.20
N GLY A 407 -29.47 -13.23 -20.00
CA GLY A 407 -28.60 -14.06 -19.16
C GLY A 407 -29.26 -15.39 -18.78
N ARG A 408 -28.45 -16.41 -18.49
CA ARG A 408 -28.91 -17.71 -17.99
C ARG A 408 -28.53 -17.90 -16.52
N SER A 409 -29.40 -18.54 -15.74
CA SER A 409 -29.09 -18.90 -14.35
C SER A 409 -27.80 -19.73 -14.28
N GLY A 410 -26.90 -19.36 -13.39
CA GLY A 410 -25.58 -19.98 -13.23
C GLY A 410 -24.52 -19.52 -14.24
N GLN A 411 -24.87 -18.66 -15.22
CA GLN A 411 -23.89 -18.05 -16.13
C GLN A 411 -23.05 -17.02 -15.36
N SER A 412 -21.73 -17.10 -15.45
CA SER A 412 -20.85 -16.03 -14.97
C SER A 412 -20.68 -14.98 -16.05
N VAL A 413 -20.88 -13.71 -15.70
CA VAL A 413 -20.67 -12.56 -16.60
C VAL A 413 -19.71 -11.56 -15.97
N THR A 414 -18.89 -10.93 -16.81
CA THR A 414 -18.07 -9.78 -16.42
C THR A 414 -18.59 -8.54 -17.13
N ILE A 415 -18.87 -7.48 -16.37
CA ILE A 415 -19.24 -6.17 -16.89
C ILE A 415 -18.10 -5.20 -16.59
N SER A 416 -17.59 -4.55 -17.63
CA SER A 416 -16.54 -3.52 -17.53
C SER A 416 -17.07 -2.22 -18.09
N LEU A 417 -16.86 -1.14 -17.35
CA LEU A 417 -17.25 0.21 -17.71
C LEU A 417 -16.04 1.12 -17.58
N GLU A 418 -15.57 1.63 -18.70
CA GLU A 418 -14.37 2.46 -18.77
C GLU A 418 -14.72 3.89 -19.18
N SER A 419 -14.17 4.88 -18.47
CA SER A 419 -14.34 6.30 -18.78
C SER A 419 -13.10 7.08 -18.37
N THR A 420 -12.63 7.95 -19.26
CA THR A 420 -11.59 8.95 -18.94
C THR A 420 -12.18 10.27 -18.46
N ASP A 421 -13.49 10.46 -18.65
CA ASP A 421 -14.13 11.77 -18.53
C ASP A 421 -14.83 11.94 -17.17
N PHE A 422 -15.18 10.84 -16.51
CA PHE A 422 -15.83 10.82 -15.20
C PHE A 422 -15.44 9.56 -14.43
N ASP A 423 -15.79 9.51 -13.14
CA ASP A 423 -15.62 8.35 -12.27
C ASP A 423 -16.83 7.40 -12.43
N PRO A 424 -16.70 6.27 -13.16
CA PRO A 424 -17.83 5.43 -13.50
C PRO A 424 -18.37 4.62 -12.33
N TYR A 425 -19.67 4.34 -12.40
CA TYR A 425 -20.38 3.46 -11.49
C TYR A 425 -21.31 2.58 -12.31
N VAL A 426 -21.32 1.28 -12.03
CA VAL A 426 -22.17 0.31 -12.71
C VAL A 426 -23.02 -0.48 -11.71
N ALA A 427 -24.31 -0.64 -12.03
CA ALA A 427 -25.24 -1.47 -11.26
C ALA A 427 -25.98 -2.46 -12.17
N LEU A 428 -26.06 -3.72 -11.74
CA LEU A 428 -26.73 -4.81 -12.44
C LEU A 428 -28.02 -5.17 -11.71
N PHE A 429 -29.15 -5.12 -12.41
CA PHE A 429 -30.45 -5.55 -11.92
C PHE A 429 -30.91 -6.82 -12.63
N GLY A 430 -31.48 -7.74 -11.85
CA GLY A 430 -32.01 -9.01 -12.34
C GLY A 430 -33.38 -8.87 -13.00
N PRO A 431 -33.89 -9.95 -13.63
CA PRO A 431 -35.20 -9.96 -14.29
C PRO A 431 -36.38 -9.62 -13.38
N ASN A 432 -36.24 -9.82 -12.07
CA ASN A 432 -37.21 -9.46 -11.03
C ASN A 432 -37.13 -8.00 -10.59
N GLY A 433 -36.27 -7.18 -11.21
CA GLY A 433 -36.05 -5.79 -10.88
C GLY A 433 -35.23 -5.55 -9.60
N ARG A 434 -34.69 -6.60 -8.97
CA ARG A 434 -33.82 -6.45 -7.78
C ARG A 434 -32.37 -6.22 -8.20
N LEU A 435 -31.67 -5.41 -7.42
CA LEU A 435 -30.22 -5.23 -7.54
C LEU A 435 -29.53 -6.58 -7.30
N VAL A 436 -28.62 -6.94 -8.22
CA VAL A 436 -27.82 -8.15 -8.16
C VAL A 436 -26.41 -7.83 -7.69
N ALA A 437 -25.80 -6.79 -8.26
CA ALA A 437 -24.49 -6.30 -7.86
C ALA A 437 -24.29 -4.85 -8.35
N GLU A 438 -23.37 -4.13 -7.71
CA GLU A 438 -22.93 -2.79 -8.11
C GLU A 438 -21.44 -2.63 -7.79
N ASN A 439 -20.73 -1.81 -8.56
CA ASN A 439 -19.34 -1.44 -8.29
C ASN A 439 -18.99 -0.09 -8.95
N ASP A 440 -18.15 0.70 -8.28
CA ASP A 440 -17.52 1.94 -8.77
C ASP A 440 -16.08 1.72 -9.25
N ASP A 441 -15.30 0.87 -8.58
CA ASP A 441 -13.86 0.76 -8.85
C ASP A 441 -13.45 -0.65 -9.30
N ALA A 442 -12.79 -0.76 -10.45
CA ALA A 442 -12.23 -1.99 -11.00
C ALA A 442 -10.94 -2.40 -10.29
N SER A 443 -10.23 -1.42 -9.72
CA SER A 443 -9.08 -1.63 -8.82
C SER A 443 -8.75 -0.36 -8.05
N GLU A 444 -7.90 -0.46 -7.03
CA GLU A 444 -7.42 0.69 -6.22
C GLU A 444 -6.67 1.76 -7.04
N THR A 445 -6.25 1.45 -8.27
CA THR A 445 -5.51 2.37 -9.16
C THR A 445 -6.31 2.80 -10.39
N SER A 446 -7.54 2.30 -10.55
CA SER A 446 -8.38 2.55 -11.71
C SER A 446 -9.80 2.85 -11.26
N LYS A 447 -10.20 4.11 -11.52
CA LYS A 447 -11.57 4.60 -11.37
C LYS A 447 -12.56 3.93 -12.32
N ASN A 448 -12.12 3.21 -13.36
CA ASN A 448 -13.03 2.43 -14.20
C ASN A 448 -13.78 1.41 -13.36
N ALA A 449 -15.03 1.08 -13.67
CA ALA A 449 -15.82 0.16 -12.87
C ALA A 449 -15.83 -1.25 -13.49
N SER A 450 -15.77 -2.31 -12.67
CA SER A 450 -15.86 -3.69 -13.16
C SER A 450 -16.51 -4.63 -12.16
N LEU A 451 -17.46 -5.46 -12.60
CA LEU A 451 -18.09 -6.49 -11.76
C LEU A 451 -18.04 -7.85 -12.45
N THR A 452 -17.85 -8.91 -11.67
CA THR A 452 -18.01 -10.29 -12.12
C THR A 452 -19.05 -10.98 -11.26
N VAL A 453 -20.11 -11.50 -11.88
CA VAL A 453 -21.29 -12.02 -11.18
C VAL A 453 -21.75 -13.32 -11.81
N THR A 454 -22.09 -14.29 -10.97
CA THR A 454 -22.88 -15.46 -11.38
C THR A 454 -24.36 -15.11 -11.34
N LEU A 455 -25.02 -15.16 -12.49
CA LEU A 455 -26.40 -14.73 -12.65
C LEU A 455 -27.36 -15.65 -11.87
N PRO A 456 -28.19 -15.10 -10.96
CA PRO A 456 -29.05 -15.91 -10.09
C PRO A 456 -30.29 -16.50 -10.80
N ALA A 457 -30.64 -16.00 -11.99
CA ALA A 457 -31.83 -16.42 -12.72
C ALA A 457 -31.62 -16.32 -14.23
N THR A 458 -32.42 -17.05 -15.00
CA THR A 458 -32.48 -16.88 -16.46
C THR A 458 -33.45 -15.75 -16.80
N GLY A 459 -33.07 -14.84 -17.70
CA GLY A 459 -33.92 -13.79 -18.24
C GLY A 459 -33.16 -12.52 -18.59
N ARG A 460 -33.91 -11.43 -18.80
CA ARG A 460 -33.37 -10.12 -19.18
C ARG A 460 -32.81 -9.36 -17.99
N TYR A 461 -31.53 -9.01 -18.05
CA TYR A 461 -30.82 -8.18 -17.08
C TYR A 461 -30.74 -6.73 -17.54
N ARG A 462 -30.70 -5.79 -16.58
CA ARG A 462 -30.52 -4.35 -16.83
C ARG A 462 -29.20 -3.89 -16.22
N VAL A 463 -28.40 -3.18 -17.00
CA VAL A 463 -27.14 -2.56 -16.59
C VAL A 463 -27.34 -1.05 -16.57
N ILE A 464 -27.21 -0.46 -15.39
CA ILE A 464 -27.22 0.98 -15.19
C ILE A 464 -25.77 1.46 -15.16
N VAL A 465 -25.46 2.42 -16.02
CA VAL A 465 -24.19 3.13 -16.11
C VAL A 465 -24.44 4.56 -15.65
N ASN A 466 -23.76 5.01 -14.60
CA ASN A 466 -23.81 6.41 -14.15
C ASN A 466 -22.43 6.88 -13.70
N ALA A 467 -22.30 8.18 -13.44
CA ALA A 467 -21.14 8.70 -12.73
C ALA A 467 -21.31 8.54 -11.22
N TYR A 468 -20.20 8.40 -10.50
CA TYR A 468 -20.21 8.30 -9.04
C TYR A 468 -20.79 9.56 -8.36
N ASP A 469 -20.66 10.72 -9.00
CA ASP A 469 -21.20 12.01 -8.56
C ASP A 469 -22.14 12.67 -9.59
N ALA A 470 -22.94 13.64 -9.13
CA ALA A 470 -23.93 14.34 -9.94
C ALA A 470 -23.35 15.27 -11.02
N SER A 471 -22.03 15.49 -11.01
CA SER A 471 -21.33 16.35 -11.96
C SER A 471 -20.71 15.59 -13.14
N GLY A 472 -20.52 14.28 -13.00
CA GLY A 472 -19.86 13.45 -14.01
C GLY A 472 -20.58 13.43 -15.35
N ARG A 473 -19.83 13.73 -16.42
CA ARG A 473 -20.28 13.81 -17.81
C ARG A 473 -19.15 13.34 -18.71
N GLY A 474 -19.49 12.82 -19.88
CA GLY A 474 -18.52 12.42 -20.90
C GLY A 474 -18.73 11.02 -21.44
N ARG A 475 -17.76 10.54 -22.21
CA ARG A 475 -17.82 9.28 -22.95
C ARG A 475 -17.43 8.09 -22.10
N TYR A 476 -17.97 6.93 -22.42
CA TYR A 476 -17.63 5.67 -21.78
C TYR A 476 -17.74 4.49 -22.75
N ASN A 477 -17.05 3.40 -22.41
CA ASN A 477 -17.17 2.11 -23.08
C ASN A 477 -17.72 1.07 -22.09
N LEU A 478 -18.85 0.46 -22.44
CA LEU A 478 -19.46 -0.62 -21.68
C LEU A 478 -19.24 -1.94 -22.41
N THR A 479 -18.80 -2.97 -21.68
CA THR A 479 -18.66 -4.33 -22.20
C THR A 479 -19.23 -5.34 -21.21
N VAL A 480 -20.07 -6.26 -21.68
CA VAL A 480 -20.57 -7.43 -20.94
C VAL A 480 -20.07 -8.70 -21.63
N ARG A 481 -19.47 -9.63 -20.88
CA ARG A 481 -18.80 -10.82 -21.42
C ARG A 481 -19.11 -12.10 -20.68
#